data_AF-A0A654M5D7-F1
#
_entry.id   AF-A0A654M5D7-F1
#
_cell.length_a   1.000
_cell.length_b   1.000
_cell.length_c   1.000
_cell.angle_alpha   90.00
_cell.angle_beta   90.00
_cell.angle_gamma   90.00
#
_symmetry.space_group_name_H-M   'P 1'
#
loop_
_entity.id
_entity.type
_entity.pdbx_description
1 polymer ?
#
loop_
_entity_poly.entity_id
_entity_poly.type
_entity_poly.pdbx_seq_one_letter_code
_entity_poly.pdbx_strand_id
1 'polypeptide(L)'
;MIKKDYYEILGISRDASTDEIKKAYRKLAIKYHPDKNKEKQAEEKFKEAAEAYDILSNPEKKKRYDKFGHSSSQGDSGGMNMEDIFTNFGDIFGDAFSFSGFSNYKKKNIKGSDLRIKVKLTLNEILKGIEKKMKVQRMKMAKGVELIFCKNCNGTGQITRVTNTILGIMHTTTTCSICGGLGKKSERLPKGVNNKGLKKKEELVSITIPPGVTEGIQLKISGKGNDAPFGNGIPGDLIVVIEEIPHEKLKREGKNLHYDLYISFPDAVLGAYEEVPTGDGKARIKIDAGTQSGKTLRLKGKGLPFLEGYGRGDLLIHIIVWTPQKLNEEQKKMFKQIKNEENFIPQKYEKSFFEKVREMFSS
;
A
#
# COMPACT_ATOMS: atom_id res chain seq x y z
N MET A 1 -26.96 -50.98 0.03
CA MET A 1 -26.21 -50.41 -1.10
C MET A 1 -24.75 -50.83 -0.95
N ILE A 2 -24.14 -51.37 -2.00
CA ILE A 2 -22.71 -51.73 -2.00
C ILE A 2 -21.93 -50.41 -1.88
N LYS A 3 -21.18 -50.20 -0.79
CA LYS A 3 -20.30 -49.04 -0.65
C LYS A 3 -19.23 -49.11 -1.75
N LYS A 4 -19.01 -48.00 -2.46
CA LYS A 4 -17.99 -47.89 -3.52
C LYS A 4 -16.60 -48.06 -2.92
N ASP A 5 -15.67 -48.64 -3.67
CA ASP A 5 -14.29 -48.83 -3.22
C ASP A 5 -13.62 -47.47 -2.98
N TYR A 6 -12.92 -47.27 -1.85
CA TYR A 6 -12.18 -46.04 -1.55
C TYR A 6 -11.13 -45.71 -2.62
N TYR A 7 -10.55 -46.72 -3.28
CA TYR A 7 -9.64 -46.50 -4.41
C TYR A 7 -10.36 -45.92 -5.64
N GLU A 8 -11.59 -46.36 -5.90
CA GLU A 8 -12.43 -45.84 -6.98
C GLU A 8 -12.94 -44.42 -6.68
N ILE A 9 -13.29 -44.15 -5.42
CA ILE A 9 -13.72 -42.82 -4.96
C ILE A 9 -12.60 -41.79 -5.19
N LEU A 10 -11.36 -42.15 -4.86
CA LEU A 10 -10.19 -41.29 -5.12
C LEU A 10 -9.71 -41.34 -6.58
N GLY A 11 -10.16 -42.31 -7.38
CA GLY A 11 -9.77 -42.49 -8.77
C GLY A 11 -8.30 -42.90 -8.94
N ILE A 12 -7.82 -43.79 -8.07
CA ILE A 12 -6.42 -44.25 -8.01
C ILE A 12 -6.34 -45.78 -8.04
N SER A 13 -5.15 -46.29 -8.38
CA SER A 13 -4.86 -47.74 -8.30
C SER A 13 -4.73 -48.20 -6.83
N ARG A 14 -4.96 -49.49 -6.57
CA ARG A 14 -4.74 -50.11 -5.26
C ARG A 14 -3.27 -50.05 -4.81
N ASP A 15 -2.36 -50.10 -5.79
CA ASP A 15 -0.91 -49.97 -5.56
C ASP A 15 -0.44 -48.51 -5.40
N ALA A 16 -1.37 -47.55 -5.35
CA ALA A 16 -1.02 -46.15 -5.23
C ALA A 16 -0.20 -45.85 -3.97
N SER A 17 0.85 -45.06 -4.16
CA SER A 17 1.68 -44.53 -3.09
C SER A 17 0.91 -43.54 -2.22
N THR A 18 1.37 -43.31 -0.99
CA THR A 18 0.78 -42.33 -0.06
C THR A 18 0.71 -40.92 -0.65
N ASP A 19 1.68 -40.56 -1.50
CA ASP A 19 1.71 -39.27 -2.18
C ASP A 19 0.67 -39.17 -3.32
N GLU A 20 0.39 -40.26 -4.02
CA GLU A 20 -0.67 -40.33 -5.03
C GLU A 20 -2.06 -40.25 -4.39
N ILE A 21 -2.26 -40.94 -3.27
CA ILE A 21 -3.49 -40.87 -2.46
C ILE A 21 -3.75 -39.41 -2.03
N LYS A 22 -2.72 -38.73 -1.52
CA LYS A 22 -2.79 -37.30 -1.14
C LYS A 22 -3.12 -36.40 -2.32
N LYS A 23 -2.49 -36.60 -3.48
CA LYS A 23 -2.72 -35.79 -4.69
C LYS A 23 -4.14 -35.97 -5.23
N ALA A 24 -4.64 -37.21 -5.23
CA ALA A 24 -5.98 -37.53 -5.69
C ALA A 24 -7.05 -36.88 -4.79
N TYR A 25 -6.91 -37.01 -3.47
CA TYR A 25 -7.78 -36.35 -2.50
C TYR A 25 -7.78 -34.82 -2.68
N ARG A 26 -6.61 -34.19 -2.85
CA ARG A 26 -6.50 -32.75 -3.12
C ARG A 26 -7.32 -32.29 -4.33
N LYS A 27 -7.24 -33.04 -5.42
CA LYS A 27 -7.94 -32.72 -6.66
C LYS A 27 -9.47 -32.78 -6.47
N LEU A 28 -9.95 -33.77 -5.71
CA LEU A 28 -11.37 -33.94 -5.41
C LEU A 28 -11.87 -32.92 -4.37
N ALA A 29 -11.08 -32.65 -3.33
CA ALA A 29 -11.39 -31.69 -2.29
C ALA A 29 -11.56 -30.26 -2.85
N ILE A 30 -10.70 -29.84 -3.78
CA ILE A 30 -10.84 -28.53 -4.45
C ILE A 30 -12.07 -28.50 -5.38
N LYS A 31 -12.36 -29.62 -6.06
CA LYS A 31 -13.47 -29.74 -7.03
C LYS A 31 -14.84 -29.75 -6.36
N TYR A 32 -14.93 -30.30 -5.15
CA TYR A 32 -16.17 -30.45 -4.39
C TYR A 32 -16.21 -29.56 -3.13
N HIS A 33 -15.34 -28.55 -3.03
CA HIS A 33 -15.33 -27.62 -1.91
C HIS A 33 -16.65 -26.81 -1.87
N PRO A 34 -17.33 -26.68 -0.71
CA PRO A 34 -18.62 -25.98 -0.59
C PRO A 34 -18.58 -24.53 -1.09
N ASP A 35 -17.49 -23.81 -0.86
CA ASP A 35 -17.33 -22.43 -1.36
C ASP A 35 -17.20 -22.34 -2.89
N LYS A 36 -16.67 -23.37 -3.55
CA LYS A 36 -16.41 -23.36 -5.01
C LYS A 36 -17.50 -24.08 -5.81
N ASN A 37 -18.22 -24.99 -5.18
CA ASN A 37 -19.25 -25.80 -5.82
C ASN A 37 -20.50 -25.89 -4.94
N LYS A 38 -21.61 -25.31 -5.43
CA LYS A 38 -22.91 -25.23 -4.73
C LYS A 38 -23.89 -26.34 -5.11
N GLU A 39 -23.42 -27.39 -5.81
CA GLU A 39 -24.25 -28.55 -6.15
C GLU A 39 -24.58 -29.38 -4.91
N LYS A 40 -25.84 -29.84 -4.78
CA LYS A 40 -26.29 -30.67 -3.65
C LYS A 40 -25.51 -32.00 -3.51
N GLN A 41 -24.97 -32.52 -4.61
CA GLN A 41 -24.18 -33.75 -4.62
C GLN A 41 -22.68 -33.53 -4.35
N ALA A 42 -22.21 -32.28 -4.32
CA ALA A 42 -20.80 -31.98 -4.04
C ALA A 42 -20.43 -32.31 -2.59
N GLU A 43 -21.34 -32.04 -1.66
CA GLU A 43 -21.14 -32.33 -0.23
C GLU A 43 -21.02 -33.85 0.03
N GLU A 44 -21.88 -34.67 -0.58
CA GLU A 44 -21.81 -36.14 -0.47
C GLU A 44 -20.51 -36.69 -1.05
N LYS A 45 -20.10 -36.22 -2.24
CA LYS A 45 -18.84 -36.63 -2.87
C LYS A 45 -17.60 -36.16 -2.08
N PHE A 46 -17.70 -35.03 -1.41
CA PHE A 46 -16.65 -34.54 -0.52
C PHE A 46 -16.53 -35.42 0.73
N LYS A 47 -17.65 -35.80 1.35
CA LYS A 47 -17.67 -36.73 2.49
C LYS A 47 -17.10 -38.10 2.11
N GLU A 48 -17.51 -38.66 0.98
CA GLU A 48 -16.96 -39.93 0.47
C GLU A 48 -15.44 -39.84 0.24
N ALA A 49 -14.95 -38.74 -0.35
CA ALA A 49 -13.51 -38.55 -0.58
C ALA A 49 -12.71 -38.36 0.71
N ALA A 50 -13.29 -37.71 1.73
CA ALA A 50 -12.67 -37.53 3.04
C ALA A 50 -12.58 -38.87 3.81
N GLU A 51 -13.65 -39.67 3.81
CA GLU A 51 -13.66 -41.02 4.39
C GLU A 51 -12.62 -41.93 3.72
N ALA A 52 -12.55 -41.89 2.39
CA ALA A 52 -11.55 -42.62 1.62
C ALA A 52 -10.11 -42.20 1.99
N TYR A 53 -9.86 -40.90 2.16
CA TYR A 53 -8.55 -40.39 2.53
C TYR A 53 -8.15 -40.76 3.96
N ASP A 54 -9.05 -40.68 4.95
CA ASP A 54 -8.75 -41.05 6.35
C ASP A 54 -8.31 -42.52 6.45
N ILE A 55 -8.97 -43.40 5.70
CA ILE A 55 -8.68 -44.83 5.71
C ILE A 55 -7.41 -45.16 4.90
N LEU A 56 -7.25 -44.60 3.71
CA LEU A 56 -6.13 -44.94 2.82
C LEU A 56 -4.82 -44.20 3.15
N SER A 57 -4.88 -43.04 3.82
CA SER A 57 -3.68 -42.27 4.17
C SER A 57 -2.91 -42.83 5.37
N ASN A 58 -3.59 -43.55 6.27
CA ASN A 58 -2.96 -44.20 7.42
C ASN A 58 -2.54 -45.64 7.06
N PRO A 59 -1.25 -46.00 7.16
CA PRO A 59 -0.75 -47.34 6.81
C PRO A 59 -1.45 -48.50 7.53
N GLU A 60 -1.88 -48.31 8.77
CA GLU A 60 -2.58 -49.34 9.55
C GLU A 60 -4.05 -49.49 9.14
N LYS A 61 -4.74 -48.37 8.88
CA LYS A 61 -6.12 -48.36 8.39
C LYS A 61 -6.20 -48.91 6.96
N LYS A 62 -5.26 -48.52 6.09
CA LYS A 62 -5.10 -49.04 4.71
C LYS A 62 -4.94 -50.56 4.73
N LYS A 63 -4.01 -51.08 5.54
CA LYS A 63 -3.80 -52.54 5.68
C LYS A 63 -5.03 -53.29 6.17
N ARG A 64 -5.84 -52.70 7.06
CA ARG A 64 -7.10 -53.31 7.51
C ARG A 64 -8.15 -53.31 6.40
N TYR A 65 -8.31 -52.18 5.72
CA TYR A 65 -9.22 -52.05 4.59
C TYR A 65 -8.86 -52.99 3.43
N ASP A 66 -7.57 -53.12 3.09
CA ASP A 66 -7.10 -54.03 2.04
C ASP A 66 -7.37 -55.51 2.36
N LYS A 67 -7.43 -55.88 3.65
CA LYS A 67 -7.67 -57.26 4.10
C LYS A 67 -9.15 -57.60 4.28
N PHE A 68 -9.94 -56.65 4.77
CA PHE A 68 -11.30 -56.91 5.25
C PHE A 68 -12.37 -56.06 4.53
N GLY A 69 -11.98 -55.21 3.58
CA GLY A 69 -12.88 -54.31 2.87
C GLY A 69 -13.66 -53.38 3.82
N HIS A 70 -14.84 -52.95 3.37
CA HIS A 70 -15.73 -52.09 4.16
C HIS A 70 -16.27 -52.74 5.45
N SER A 71 -16.12 -54.05 5.62
CA SER A 71 -16.60 -54.82 6.78
C SER A 71 -15.79 -54.58 8.06
N SER A 72 -14.59 -54.00 7.99
CA SER A 72 -13.76 -53.73 9.19
C SER A 72 -14.07 -52.41 9.90
N SER A 73 -14.92 -51.54 9.34
CA SER A 73 -15.22 -50.22 9.91
C SER A 73 -16.43 -50.18 10.85
N GLN A 74 -17.02 -51.32 11.20
CA GLN A 74 -18.29 -51.38 11.94
C GLN A 74 -18.14 -51.14 13.47
N GLY A 75 -16.93 -50.85 13.95
CA GLY A 75 -16.65 -50.67 15.38
C GLY A 75 -16.04 -49.33 15.81
N ASP A 76 -15.78 -48.39 14.90
CA ASP A 76 -15.08 -47.13 15.25
C ASP A 76 -15.64 -45.90 14.51
N SER A 77 -16.89 -45.99 14.03
CA SER A 77 -17.57 -44.90 13.32
C SER A 77 -18.22 -43.94 14.32
N GLY A 78 -17.39 -43.27 15.11
CA GLY A 78 -17.78 -42.00 15.72
C GLY A 78 -17.98 -40.99 14.58
N GLY A 79 -19.23 -40.58 14.36
CA GLY A 79 -19.60 -39.66 13.28
C GLY A 79 -18.71 -38.41 13.31
N MET A 80 -17.84 -38.28 12.32
CA MET A 80 -17.06 -37.07 12.11
C MET A 80 -18.03 -35.95 11.70
N ASN A 81 -18.21 -34.95 12.57
CA ASN A 81 -19.01 -33.78 12.25
C ASN A 81 -18.32 -32.96 11.14
N MET A 82 -19.11 -32.25 10.34
CA MET A 82 -18.61 -31.45 9.22
C MET A 82 -17.60 -30.40 9.70
N GLU A 83 -17.87 -29.77 10.85
CA GLU A 83 -16.95 -28.84 11.53
C GLU A 83 -15.61 -29.48 11.94
N ASP A 84 -15.59 -30.74 12.37
CA ASP A 84 -14.36 -31.45 12.77
C ASP A 84 -13.52 -31.86 11.55
N ILE A 85 -14.17 -32.24 10.44
CA ILE A 85 -13.51 -32.51 9.16
C ILE A 85 -12.90 -31.22 8.60
N PHE A 86 -13.61 -30.08 8.71
CA PHE A 86 -13.11 -28.78 8.25
C PHE A 86 -12.02 -28.18 9.14
N THR A 87 -12.05 -28.38 10.46
CA THR A 87 -10.97 -27.94 11.37
C THR A 87 -9.74 -28.82 11.26
N ASN A 88 -9.87 -30.15 11.19
CA ASN A 88 -8.75 -31.03 10.86
C ASN A 88 -8.21 -30.77 9.44
N PHE A 89 -9.03 -30.30 8.50
CA PHE A 89 -8.57 -29.83 7.19
C PHE A 89 -7.92 -28.45 7.28
N GLY A 90 -8.37 -27.54 8.15
CA GLY A 90 -7.70 -26.28 8.45
C GLY A 90 -6.27 -26.47 8.97
N ASP A 91 -6.07 -27.47 9.84
CA ASP A 91 -4.74 -27.76 10.40
C ASP A 91 -3.90 -28.69 9.50
N ILE A 92 -4.49 -29.62 8.75
CA ILE A 92 -3.75 -30.48 7.80
C ILE A 92 -3.47 -29.77 6.47
N PHE A 93 -4.33 -28.87 6.00
CA PHE A 93 -4.19 -28.17 4.71
C PHE A 93 -3.83 -26.69 4.81
N GLY A 94 -4.14 -26.03 5.93
CA GLY A 94 -3.57 -24.72 6.26
C GLY A 94 -2.07 -24.80 6.59
N ASP A 95 -1.58 -25.99 6.98
CA ASP A 95 -0.18 -26.23 7.31
C ASP A 95 0.57 -27.10 6.27
N ALA A 96 -0.11 -27.89 5.41
CA ALA A 96 0.53 -28.69 4.34
C ALA A 96 0.60 -28.03 2.95
N PHE A 97 0.18 -26.76 2.80
CA PHE A 97 0.73 -25.88 1.76
C PHE A 97 2.01 -25.16 2.23
N SER A 98 2.50 -25.50 3.44
CA SER A 98 3.69 -24.91 4.07
C SER A 98 4.70 -25.96 4.59
N PHE A 99 4.65 -27.22 4.14
CA PHE A 99 5.57 -28.27 4.58
C PHE A 99 6.05 -29.15 3.38
N SER A 100 7.06 -28.75 2.62
CA SER A 100 8.46 -29.08 2.90
C SER A 100 8.77 -29.33 4.37
N GLY A 101 9.16 -30.56 4.71
CA GLY A 101 9.71 -30.99 6.00
C GLY A 101 11.05 -30.34 6.36
N PHE A 102 11.11 -29.02 6.30
CA PHE A 102 11.94 -28.23 7.17
C PHE A 102 10.98 -27.47 8.06
N SER A 103 11.12 -27.63 9.37
CA SER A 103 10.91 -26.51 10.27
C SER A 103 11.88 -25.39 9.83
N ASN A 104 11.53 -24.70 8.75
CA ASN A 104 11.85 -23.30 8.63
C ASN A 104 10.92 -22.65 9.64
N TYR A 105 11.35 -22.67 10.92
CA TYR A 105 11.57 -21.40 11.59
C TYR A 105 12.05 -20.47 10.48
N LYS A 106 11.14 -19.69 9.88
CA LYS A 106 11.53 -18.62 8.97
C LYS A 106 12.33 -17.74 9.90
N LYS A 107 13.64 -17.99 9.90
CA LYS A 107 14.66 -17.27 10.64
C LYS A 107 14.32 -15.85 10.28
N LYS A 108 13.68 -15.14 11.21
CA LYS A 108 13.04 -13.86 10.89
C LYS A 108 14.16 -13.04 10.30
N ASN A 109 14.15 -12.85 8.98
CA ASN A 109 15.31 -12.33 8.28
C ASN A 109 15.56 -10.99 8.94
N ILE A 110 16.69 -10.88 9.63
CA ILE A 110 16.99 -9.71 10.44
C ILE A 110 17.05 -8.56 9.44
N LYS A 111 16.08 -7.65 9.50
CA LYS A 111 16.02 -6.52 8.58
C LYS A 111 16.74 -5.35 9.23
N GLY A 112 17.52 -4.63 8.44
CA GLY A 112 18.03 -3.33 8.84
C GLY A 112 16.88 -2.33 9.03
N SER A 113 17.17 -1.25 9.74
CA SER A 113 16.18 -0.19 9.95
C SER A 113 15.93 0.60 8.68
N ASP A 114 14.66 0.87 8.40
CA ASP A 114 14.27 1.73 7.28
C ASP A 114 14.79 3.16 7.51
N LEU A 115 15.07 3.86 6.42
CA LEU A 115 15.50 5.26 6.43
C LEU A 115 14.38 6.10 5.83
N ARG A 116 14.01 7.19 6.49
CA ARG A 116 12.98 8.11 5.98
C ARG A 116 13.62 9.43 5.60
N ILE A 117 13.42 9.87 4.37
CA ILE A 117 13.86 11.19 3.90
C ILE A 117 12.68 11.96 3.35
N LYS A 118 12.71 13.29 3.49
CA LYS A 118 11.76 14.18 2.84
C LYS A 118 12.39 14.74 1.58
N VAL A 119 11.66 14.72 0.49
CA VAL A 119 12.10 15.26 -0.80
C VAL A 119 11.14 16.35 -1.20
N LYS A 120 11.67 17.57 -1.23
CA LYS A 120 10.93 18.74 -1.68
C LYS A 120 10.89 18.77 -3.20
N LEU A 121 9.70 18.97 -3.75
CA LEU A 121 9.44 19.10 -5.17
C LEU A 121 8.66 20.37 -5.47
N THR A 122 9.05 21.00 -6.57
CA THR A 122 8.31 22.10 -7.20
C THR A 122 7.14 21.57 -8.02
N LEU A 123 6.14 22.42 -8.28
CA LEU A 123 4.99 22.07 -9.11
C LEU A 123 5.40 21.55 -10.51
N ASN A 124 6.43 22.15 -11.11
CA ASN A 124 6.96 21.74 -12.42
C ASN A 124 7.61 20.34 -12.37
N GLU A 125 8.38 20.03 -11.32
CA GLU A 125 8.92 18.67 -11.10
C GLU A 125 7.78 17.65 -10.93
N ILE A 126 6.71 17.99 -10.21
CA ILE A 126 5.55 17.11 -10.03
C ILE A 126 4.81 16.89 -11.36
N LEU A 127 4.71 17.90 -12.23
CA LEU A 127 4.02 17.80 -13.52
C LEU A 127 4.70 16.87 -14.51
N LYS A 128 6.03 16.87 -14.54
CA LYS A 128 6.83 16.10 -15.50
C LYS A 128 7.29 14.75 -14.94
N GLY A 129 7.38 14.64 -13.62
CA GLY A 129 8.16 13.59 -12.98
C GLY A 129 9.66 13.91 -13.09
N ILE A 130 10.45 13.38 -12.17
CA ILE A 130 11.89 13.64 -12.14
C ILE A 130 12.67 12.46 -11.58
N GLU A 131 13.86 12.22 -12.12
CA GLU A 131 14.87 11.37 -11.50
C GLU A 131 15.84 12.23 -10.69
N LYS A 132 15.80 12.10 -9.36
CA LYS A 132 16.61 12.90 -8.45
C LYS A 132 17.71 12.05 -7.83
N LYS A 133 18.97 12.45 -8.02
CA LYS A 133 20.12 11.84 -7.32
C LYS A 133 20.35 12.56 -6.01
N MET A 134 20.20 11.86 -4.89
CA MET A 134 20.36 12.44 -3.56
C MET A 134 21.43 11.71 -2.76
N LYS A 135 22.25 12.48 -2.02
CA LYS A 135 23.18 11.93 -1.04
C LYS A 135 22.38 11.51 0.18
N VAL A 136 22.44 10.22 0.50
CA VAL A 136 21.74 9.64 1.63
C VAL A 136 22.77 9.10 2.62
N GLN A 137 22.69 9.57 3.86
CA GLN A 137 23.51 9.05 4.96
C GLN A 137 22.87 7.77 5.49
N ARG A 138 23.51 6.62 5.25
CA ARG A 138 23.04 5.32 5.70
C ARG A 138 24.08 4.63 6.57
N MET A 139 23.61 3.77 7.46
CA MET A 139 24.46 2.92 8.29
C MET A 139 24.84 1.67 7.50
N LYS A 140 26.12 1.54 7.13
CA LYS A 140 26.68 0.38 6.43
C LYS A 140 27.48 -0.51 7.36
N MET A 141 27.56 -1.80 7.07
CA MET A 141 28.44 -2.71 7.80
C MET A 141 29.90 -2.24 7.71
N ALA A 142 30.55 -2.10 8.86
CA ALA A 142 31.97 -1.79 8.92
C ALA A 142 32.81 -3.04 8.62
N LYS A 143 33.93 -2.86 7.90
CA LYS A 143 34.93 -3.93 7.74
C LYS A 143 35.69 -4.12 9.06
N GLY A 144 36.00 -5.37 9.43
CA GLY A 144 36.79 -5.70 10.63
C GLY A 144 35.99 -5.75 11.94
N VAL A 145 34.69 -6.04 11.88
CA VAL A 145 33.87 -6.30 13.08
C VAL A 145 33.98 -7.79 13.43
N GLU A 146 34.51 -8.09 14.61
CA GLU A 146 34.62 -9.46 15.14
C GLU A 146 33.39 -9.78 16.00
N LEU A 147 32.77 -10.93 15.73
CA LEU A 147 31.49 -11.35 16.33
C LEU A 147 31.63 -12.68 17.04
N ILE A 148 31.13 -12.74 18.27
CA ILE A 148 31.01 -13.96 19.05
C ILE A 148 29.56 -14.38 19.17
N PHE A 149 29.33 -15.69 19.28
CA PHE A 149 27.99 -16.22 19.55
C PHE A 149 27.52 -15.85 20.96
N CYS A 150 26.25 -15.50 21.08
CA CYS A 150 25.66 -15.25 22.38
C CYS A 150 25.50 -16.57 23.13
N LYS A 151 26.31 -16.78 24.16
CA LYS A 151 26.28 -17.97 25.03
C LYS A 151 24.92 -18.19 25.71
N ASN A 152 24.19 -17.11 26.01
CA ASN A 152 22.91 -17.19 26.72
C ASN A 152 21.77 -17.78 25.89
N CYS A 153 21.82 -17.63 24.57
CA CYS A 153 20.84 -18.22 23.66
C CYS A 153 21.48 -19.21 22.67
N ASN A 154 22.75 -19.59 22.86
CA ASN A 154 23.51 -20.43 21.93
C ASN A 154 23.35 -20.02 20.45
N GLY A 155 23.33 -18.71 20.17
CA GLY A 155 23.17 -18.21 18.81
C GLY A 155 21.75 -18.18 18.24
N THR A 156 20.73 -18.68 18.95
CA THR A 156 19.34 -18.71 18.46
C THR A 156 18.64 -17.35 18.51
N GLY A 157 19.12 -16.42 19.36
CA GLY A 157 18.51 -15.12 19.58
C GLY A 157 17.25 -15.14 20.46
N GLN A 158 16.78 -16.32 20.86
CA GLN A 158 15.57 -16.50 21.67
C GLN A 158 15.86 -17.42 22.86
N ILE A 159 15.10 -17.26 23.93
CA ILE A 159 15.21 -18.09 25.14
C ILE A 159 13.80 -18.57 25.47
N THR A 160 13.63 -19.89 25.54
CA THR A 160 12.39 -20.50 25.98
C THR A 160 12.38 -20.58 27.50
N ARG A 161 11.45 -19.87 28.12
CA ARG A 161 11.19 -19.96 29.57
C ARG A 161 10.09 -20.98 29.79
N VAL A 162 10.36 -21.95 30.65
CA VAL A 162 9.39 -22.94 31.08
C VAL A 162 8.81 -22.45 32.41
N THR A 163 7.49 -22.30 32.51
CA THR A 163 6.81 -21.85 33.72
C THR A 163 5.69 -22.82 34.05
N ASN A 164 5.71 -23.39 35.25
CA ASN A 164 4.66 -24.27 35.73
C ASN A 164 3.46 -23.43 36.15
N THR A 165 2.33 -23.64 35.49
CA THR A 165 1.04 -23.02 35.81
C THR A 165 0.08 -24.08 36.36
N ILE A 166 -1.02 -23.65 36.99
CA ILE A 166 -2.06 -24.56 37.53
C ILE A 166 -2.68 -25.43 36.42
N LEU A 167 -2.57 -25.01 35.15
CA LEU A 167 -3.04 -25.72 33.96
C LEU A 167 -1.95 -26.56 33.25
N GLY A 168 -0.76 -26.69 33.83
CA GLY A 168 0.36 -27.44 33.27
C GLY A 168 1.59 -26.59 32.94
N ILE A 169 2.55 -27.20 32.23
CA ILE A 169 3.83 -26.60 31.86
C ILE A 169 3.63 -25.66 30.65
N MET A 170 3.85 -24.36 30.86
CA MET A 170 3.78 -23.36 29.80
C MET A 170 5.18 -23.03 29.29
N HIS A 171 5.41 -23.17 27.99
CA HIS A 171 6.65 -22.75 27.33
C HIS A 171 6.46 -21.38 26.68
N THR A 172 7.14 -20.36 27.19
CA THR A 172 7.10 -18.99 26.66
C THR A 172 8.44 -18.63 26.02
N THR A 173 8.47 -18.47 24.71
CA THR A 173 9.67 -18.00 24.00
C THR A 173 9.76 -16.48 24.07
N THR A 174 10.89 -15.98 24.57
CA THR A 174 11.18 -14.54 24.66
C THR A 174 12.45 -14.20 23.90
N THR A 175 12.58 -12.94 23.45
CA THR A 175 13.83 -12.47 22.82
C THR A 175 14.95 -12.48 23.86
N CYS A 176 16.12 -13.00 23.48
CA CYS A 176 17.29 -12.99 24.37
C CYS A 176 17.64 -11.54 24.75
N SER A 177 17.48 -11.17 26.02
CA SER A 177 17.77 -9.82 26.55
C SER A 177 19.23 -9.42 26.34
N ILE A 178 20.12 -10.42 26.30
CA ILE A 178 21.56 -10.25 26.24
C ILE A 178 22.06 -9.90 24.82
N CYS A 179 21.43 -10.42 23.76
CA CYS A 179 21.79 -10.10 22.37
C CYS A 179 20.69 -9.37 21.60
N GLY A 180 19.57 -9.05 22.25
CA GLY A 180 18.43 -8.35 21.64
C GLY A 180 17.81 -9.09 20.45
N GLY A 181 17.88 -10.42 20.43
CA GLY A 181 17.38 -11.23 19.31
C GLY A 181 18.39 -11.51 18.18
N LEU A 182 19.61 -10.97 18.25
CA LEU A 182 20.59 -11.08 17.15
C LEU A 182 21.37 -12.39 17.14
N GLY A 183 21.40 -13.13 18.24
CA GLY A 183 22.17 -14.37 18.40
C GLY A 183 23.70 -14.17 18.48
N LYS A 184 24.22 -12.99 18.13
CA LYS A 184 25.63 -12.64 18.18
C LYS A 184 25.86 -11.36 18.99
N LYS A 185 27.09 -11.19 19.47
CA LYS A 185 27.59 -9.97 20.11
C LYS A 185 28.90 -9.53 19.46
N SER A 186 29.17 -8.23 19.51
CA SER A 186 30.49 -7.70 19.14
C SER A 186 31.54 -8.06 20.19
N GLU A 187 32.65 -8.62 19.75
CA GLU A 187 33.86 -8.83 20.56
C GLU A 187 34.82 -7.65 20.39
N ARG A 188 35.04 -7.25 19.13
CA ARG A 188 35.88 -6.08 18.78
C ARG A 188 35.18 -5.20 17.76
N LEU A 189 35.13 -3.91 18.05
CA LEU A 189 34.58 -2.88 17.17
C LEU A 189 35.68 -1.94 16.67
N PRO A 190 35.76 -1.65 15.37
CA PRO A 190 36.64 -0.61 14.85
C PRO A 190 36.25 0.79 15.36
N LYS A 191 37.17 1.75 15.30
CA LYS A 191 36.88 3.16 15.65
C LYS A 191 35.78 3.73 14.74
N GLY A 192 34.81 4.43 15.34
CA GLY A 192 33.70 5.07 14.63
C GLY A 192 32.57 4.14 14.19
N VAL A 193 32.48 2.95 14.78
CA VAL A 193 31.44 1.94 14.54
C VAL A 193 30.52 1.87 15.76
N ASN A 194 29.21 1.78 15.55
CA ASN A 194 28.26 1.65 16.65
C ASN A 194 28.23 0.22 17.24
N ASN A 195 27.49 0.04 18.35
CA ASN A 195 27.32 -1.26 19.03
C ASN A 195 26.66 -2.36 18.17
N LYS A 196 26.22 -2.03 16.95
CA LYS A 196 25.61 -2.95 15.97
C LYS A 196 26.56 -3.28 14.80
N GLY A 197 27.82 -2.85 14.86
CA GLY A 197 28.81 -3.07 13.79
C GLY A 197 28.64 -2.13 12.59
N LEU A 198 27.83 -1.07 12.70
CA LEU A 198 27.51 -0.19 11.58
C LEU A 198 28.26 1.15 11.65
N LYS A 199 28.69 1.65 10.49
CA LYS A 199 29.35 2.95 10.29
C LYS A 199 28.52 3.81 9.34
N LYS A 200 28.42 5.11 9.62
CA LYS A 200 27.78 6.08 8.71
C LYS A 200 28.57 6.16 7.41
N LYS A 201 27.89 6.01 6.28
CA LYS A 201 28.44 6.20 4.93
C LYS A 201 27.45 7.00 4.09
N GLU A 202 27.97 7.98 3.36
CA GLU A 202 27.21 8.69 2.35
C GLU A 202 27.23 7.91 1.04
N GLU A 203 26.06 7.77 0.42
CA GLU A 203 25.93 7.13 -0.88
C GLU A 203 24.88 7.87 -1.71
N LEU A 204 25.15 8.04 -3.00
CA LEU A 204 24.20 8.63 -3.94
C LEU A 204 23.15 7.59 -4.33
N VAL A 205 21.88 7.94 -4.12
CA VAL A 205 20.72 7.13 -4.52
C VAL A 205 19.97 7.88 -5.61
N SER A 206 19.69 7.20 -6.72
CA SER A 206 18.75 7.70 -7.73
C SER A 206 17.33 7.34 -7.32
N ILE A 207 16.46 8.33 -7.29
CA ILE A 207 15.05 8.21 -6.91
C ILE A 207 14.23 8.67 -8.10
N THR A 208 13.48 7.76 -8.72
CA THR A 208 12.55 8.08 -9.80
C THR A 208 11.19 8.41 -9.19
N ILE A 209 10.74 9.65 -9.36
CA ILE A 209 9.47 10.15 -8.83
C ILE A 209 8.51 10.28 -10.02
N PRO A 210 7.37 9.55 -10.01
CA PRO A 210 6.41 9.62 -11.09
C PRO A 210 5.71 11.00 -11.13
N PRO A 211 5.18 11.40 -12.29
CA PRO A 211 4.40 12.63 -12.38
C PRO A 211 3.09 12.52 -11.58
N GLY A 212 2.59 13.65 -11.09
CA GLY A 212 1.28 13.74 -10.44
C GLY A 212 1.26 13.33 -8.97
N VAL A 213 2.42 13.08 -8.36
CA VAL A 213 2.52 12.80 -6.91
C VAL A 213 1.85 13.89 -6.07
N THR A 214 1.15 13.48 -5.02
CA THR A 214 0.56 14.37 -4.02
C THR A 214 1.51 14.51 -2.83
N GLU A 215 1.36 15.61 -2.10
CA GLU A 215 2.03 15.78 -0.81
C GLU A 215 1.70 14.63 0.14
N GLY A 216 2.72 14.19 0.90
CA GLY A 216 2.58 13.13 1.90
C GLY A 216 2.68 11.70 1.37
N ILE A 217 2.68 11.47 0.05
CA ILE A 217 2.92 10.14 -0.52
C ILE A 217 4.31 9.62 -0.12
N GLN A 218 4.36 8.33 0.22
CA GLN A 218 5.58 7.63 0.59
C GLN A 218 6.00 6.65 -0.52
N LEU A 219 7.11 6.93 -1.18
CA LEU A 219 7.73 6.02 -2.14
C LEU A 219 8.75 5.13 -1.42
N LYS A 220 8.64 3.81 -1.61
CA LYS A 220 9.52 2.83 -0.99
C LYS A 220 10.55 2.32 -1.98
N ILE A 221 11.83 2.48 -1.65
CA ILE A 221 12.95 1.94 -2.42
C ILE A 221 13.58 0.82 -1.61
N SER A 222 13.40 -0.41 -2.09
CA SER A 222 13.80 -1.60 -1.36
C SER A 222 15.31 -1.73 -1.21
N GLY A 223 15.76 -2.12 -0.01
CA GLY A 223 17.17 -2.43 0.28
C GLY A 223 18.12 -1.22 0.27
N LYS A 224 17.59 0.01 0.21
CA LYS A 224 18.37 1.26 0.25
C LYS A 224 18.36 1.96 1.62
N GLY A 225 17.81 1.30 2.64
CA GLY A 225 17.88 1.73 4.04
C GLY A 225 19.21 1.35 4.71
N ASN A 226 19.19 1.20 6.03
CA ASN A 226 20.37 0.82 6.80
C ASN A 226 20.65 -0.68 6.67
N ASP A 227 21.92 -1.09 6.74
CA ASP A 227 22.26 -2.51 6.79
C ASP A 227 21.76 -3.16 8.09
N ALA A 228 21.54 -4.48 8.05
CA ALA A 228 21.18 -5.25 9.22
C ALA A 228 22.33 -5.28 10.26
N PRO A 229 22.02 -5.28 11.57
CA PRO A 229 23.03 -5.39 12.62
C PRO A 229 23.94 -6.59 12.41
N PHE A 230 25.25 -6.40 12.59
CA PHE A 230 26.24 -7.46 12.44
C PHE A 230 26.22 -8.20 11.10
N GLY A 231 25.59 -7.60 10.06
CA GLY A 231 25.68 -8.05 8.67
C GLY A 231 24.88 -9.32 8.44
N ASN A 232 24.09 -9.72 9.43
CA ASN A 232 23.20 -10.84 9.36
C ASN A 232 21.84 -10.31 8.93
N GLY A 233 21.50 -10.51 7.65
CA GLY A 233 20.19 -10.20 7.09
C GLY A 233 20.18 -9.07 6.05
N ILE A 234 18.98 -8.62 5.69
CA ILE A 234 18.74 -7.75 4.53
C ILE A 234 18.72 -6.28 4.98
N PRO A 235 19.24 -5.33 4.19
CA PRO A 235 19.09 -3.91 4.50
C PRO A 235 17.61 -3.50 4.63
N GLY A 236 17.38 -2.44 5.40
CA GLY A 236 16.11 -1.73 5.44
C GLY A 236 15.76 -1.11 4.10
N ASP A 237 14.60 -0.46 4.03
CA ASP A 237 14.14 0.28 2.86
C ASP A 237 14.39 1.78 3.03
N LEU A 238 14.49 2.50 1.91
CA LEU A 238 14.46 3.96 1.91
C LEU A 238 13.03 4.42 1.60
N ILE A 239 12.42 5.09 2.56
CA ILE A 239 11.08 5.67 2.48
C ILE A 239 11.23 7.15 2.15
N VAL A 240 10.83 7.51 0.94
CA VAL A 240 10.88 8.88 0.42
C VAL A 240 9.51 9.50 0.59
N VAL A 241 9.41 10.50 1.46
CA VAL A 241 8.18 11.27 1.66
C VAL A 241 8.23 12.50 0.78
N ILE A 242 7.22 12.67 -0.07
CA ILE A 242 7.13 13.83 -0.96
C ILE A 242 6.56 15.03 -0.19
N GLU A 243 7.23 16.17 -0.33
CA GLU A 243 6.80 17.47 0.20
C GLU A 243 6.69 18.43 -0.99
N GLU A 244 5.53 19.04 -1.18
CA GLU A 244 5.32 20.02 -2.24
C GLU A 244 5.78 21.40 -1.76
N ILE A 245 6.56 22.10 -2.59
CA ILE A 245 6.90 23.49 -2.36
C ILE A 245 5.73 24.32 -2.91
N PRO A 246 5.04 25.13 -2.07
CA PRO A 246 3.98 26.00 -2.53
C PRO A 246 4.47 26.93 -3.65
N HIS A 247 3.73 27.00 -4.76
CA HIS A 247 4.06 27.88 -5.87
C HIS A 247 3.52 29.28 -5.61
N GLU A 248 4.29 30.32 -5.95
CA GLU A 248 3.93 31.72 -5.64
C GLU A 248 2.60 32.16 -6.25
N LYS A 249 2.33 31.71 -7.47
CA LYS A 249 1.16 32.13 -8.25
C LYS A 249 0.04 31.08 -8.31
N LEU A 250 0.39 29.80 -8.23
CA LEU A 250 -0.53 28.70 -8.54
C LEU A 250 -0.84 27.94 -7.27
N LYS A 251 -2.12 27.78 -6.95
CA LYS A 251 -2.58 27.02 -5.80
C LYS A 251 -3.08 25.65 -6.27
N ARG A 252 -2.56 24.57 -5.69
CA ARG A 252 -3.00 23.22 -6.00
C ARG A 252 -4.23 22.86 -5.15
N GLU A 253 -5.30 22.41 -5.80
CA GLU A 253 -6.44 21.79 -5.13
C GLU A 253 -6.69 20.40 -5.75
N GLY A 254 -6.23 19.37 -5.05
CA GLY A 254 -6.23 17.99 -5.54
C GLY A 254 -5.42 17.85 -6.82
N LYS A 255 -6.13 17.77 -7.95
CA LYS A 255 -5.56 17.60 -9.30
C LYS A 255 -5.66 18.86 -10.15
N ASN A 256 -6.47 19.83 -9.70
CA ASN A 256 -6.66 21.10 -10.37
C ASN A 256 -5.69 22.14 -9.83
N LEU A 257 -5.44 23.14 -10.65
CA LEU A 257 -4.66 24.31 -10.28
C LEU A 257 -5.58 25.53 -10.29
N HIS A 258 -5.35 26.43 -9.36
CA HIS A 258 -6.10 27.68 -9.22
C HIS A 258 -5.14 28.85 -9.39
N TYR A 259 -5.58 29.84 -10.17
CA TYR A 259 -4.84 31.06 -10.42
C TYR A 259 -5.76 32.26 -10.27
N ASP A 260 -5.33 33.22 -9.45
CA ASP A 260 -6.04 34.48 -9.27
C ASP A 260 -5.50 35.49 -10.30
N LEU A 261 -6.27 35.76 -11.35
CA LEU A 261 -5.91 36.72 -12.40
C LEU A 261 -6.55 38.07 -12.09
N TYR A 262 -5.71 39.05 -11.79
CA TYR A 262 -6.14 40.43 -11.60
C TYR A 262 -6.18 41.15 -12.95
N ILE A 263 -7.33 41.73 -13.28
CA ILE A 263 -7.51 42.52 -14.52
C ILE A 263 -7.98 43.92 -14.21
N SER A 264 -7.66 44.86 -15.09
CA SER A 264 -8.15 46.23 -14.95
C SER A 264 -9.64 46.31 -15.28
N PHE A 265 -10.34 47.31 -14.72
CA PHE A 265 -11.73 47.57 -15.06
C PHE A 265 -11.95 47.83 -16.57
N PRO A 266 -11.11 48.63 -17.27
CA PRO A 266 -11.20 48.76 -18.72
C PRO A 266 -11.10 47.43 -19.47
N ASP A 267 -10.18 46.54 -19.09
CA ASP A 267 -10.01 45.23 -19.74
C ASP A 267 -11.22 44.32 -19.51
N ALA A 268 -11.83 44.40 -18.32
CA ALA A 268 -13.05 43.67 -18.01
C ALA A 268 -14.23 44.15 -18.87
N VAL A 269 -14.33 45.46 -19.12
CA VAL A 269 -15.40 46.08 -19.92
C VAL A 269 -15.21 45.82 -21.41
N LEU A 270 -14.02 46.10 -21.94
CA LEU A 270 -13.72 46.05 -23.39
C LEU A 270 -13.35 44.64 -23.87
N GLY A 271 -12.94 43.76 -22.95
CA GLY A 271 -12.30 42.50 -23.27
C GLY A 271 -10.81 42.70 -23.55
N ALA A 272 -10.02 41.66 -23.28
CA ALA A 272 -8.58 41.69 -23.42
C ALA A 272 -8.02 40.30 -23.71
N TYR A 273 -6.72 40.24 -24.03
CA TYR A 273 -5.99 38.98 -24.08
C TYR A 273 -4.88 39.01 -23.05
N GLU A 274 -4.95 38.10 -22.08
CA GLU A 274 -4.00 38.03 -20.98
C GLU A 274 -3.13 36.78 -21.07
N GLU A 275 -1.89 36.89 -20.61
CA GLU A 275 -0.97 35.75 -20.50
C GLU A 275 -0.95 35.23 -19.06
N VAL A 276 -1.43 34.00 -18.88
CA VAL A 276 -1.52 33.36 -17.56
C VAL A 276 -0.43 32.29 -17.40
N PRO A 277 0.16 32.14 -16.21
CA PRO A 277 1.08 31.05 -15.93
C PRO A 277 0.31 29.72 -15.92
N THR A 278 0.88 28.71 -16.57
CA THR A 278 0.47 27.31 -16.42
C THR A 278 1.55 26.57 -15.63
N GLY A 279 1.25 25.35 -15.19
CA GLY A 279 2.25 24.56 -14.47
C GLY A 279 3.49 24.19 -15.29
N ASP A 280 3.37 24.18 -16.62
CA ASP A 280 4.41 23.80 -17.59
C ASP A 280 4.91 24.97 -18.45
N GLY A 281 4.40 26.18 -18.26
CA GLY A 281 4.73 27.35 -19.08
C GLY A 281 3.74 28.49 -18.91
N LYS A 282 3.24 29.01 -20.03
CA LYS A 282 2.25 30.09 -20.07
C LYS A 282 1.20 29.83 -21.14
N ALA A 283 0.00 30.36 -20.96
CA ALA A 283 -1.08 30.28 -21.93
C ALA A 283 -1.68 31.67 -22.14
N ARG A 284 -2.01 32.00 -23.38
CA ARG A 284 -2.76 33.22 -23.69
C ARG A 284 -4.25 32.91 -23.64
N ILE A 285 -5.01 33.68 -22.87
CA ILE A 285 -6.45 33.53 -22.73
C ILE A 285 -7.16 34.77 -23.26
N LYS A 286 -8.37 34.58 -23.77
CA LYS A 286 -9.28 35.68 -24.13
C LYS A 286 -10.19 35.97 -22.94
N ILE A 287 -10.30 37.24 -22.61
CA ILE A 287 -11.26 37.77 -21.65
C ILE A 287 -12.35 38.45 -22.47
N ASP A 288 -13.57 37.94 -22.34
CA ASP A 288 -14.71 38.51 -23.04
C ASP A 288 -15.08 39.87 -22.46
N ALA A 289 -15.57 40.77 -23.32
CA ALA A 289 -16.12 42.05 -22.90
C ALA A 289 -17.28 41.85 -21.90
N GLY A 290 -17.39 42.73 -20.92
CA GLY A 290 -18.37 42.65 -19.85
C GLY A 290 -18.11 41.54 -18.81
N THR A 291 -16.88 41.04 -18.72
CA THR A 291 -16.51 40.00 -17.75
C THR A 291 -16.63 40.51 -16.32
N GLN A 292 -17.42 39.81 -15.51
CA GLN A 292 -17.63 40.13 -14.10
C GLN A 292 -16.52 39.55 -13.21
N SER A 293 -16.22 40.26 -12.11
CA SER A 293 -15.35 39.75 -11.05
C SER A 293 -15.94 38.48 -10.42
N GLY A 294 -15.09 37.51 -10.09
CA GLY A 294 -15.49 36.20 -9.60
C GLY A 294 -15.81 35.17 -10.69
N LYS A 295 -15.92 35.58 -11.97
CA LYS A 295 -16.04 34.64 -13.09
C LYS A 295 -14.82 33.72 -13.10
N THR A 296 -15.06 32.41 -13.21
CA THR A 296 -14.00 31.41 -13.28
C THR A 296 -13.89 30.89 -14.71
N LEU A 297 -12.72 31.07 -15.33
CA LEU A 297 -12.40 30.48 -16.62
C LEU A 297 -11.69 29.14 -16.41
N ARG A 298 -12.01 28.15 -17.24
CA ARG A 298 -11.45 26.80 -17.13
C ARG A 298 -10.60 26.46 -18.34
N LEU A 299 -9.30 26.25 -18.13
CA LEU A 299 -8.40 25.68 -19.12
C LEU A 299 -8.30 24.17 -18.91
N LYS A 300 -8.99 23.43 -19.77
CA LYS A 300 -9.05 21.95 -19.71
C LYS A 300 -7.67 21.32 -19.90
N GLY A 301 -7.33 20.35 -19.05
CA GLY A 301 -6.10 19.56 -19.16
C GLY A 301 -4.80 20.31 -18.82
N LYS A 302 -4.91 21.51 -18.24
CA LYS A 302 -3.77 22.33 -17.79
C LYS A 302 -3.47 22.22 -16.28
N GLY A 303 -4.08 21.26 -15.60
CA GLY A 303 -3.76 20.87 -14.23
C GLY A 303 -2.76 19.71 -14.14
N LEU A 304 -2.78 18.99 -13.02
CA LEU A 304 -1.82 17.92 -12.71
C LEU A 304 -2.24 16.57 -13.31
N PRO A 305 -1.27 15.74 -13.75
CA PRO A 305 -1.55 14.39 -14.21
C PRO A 305 -2.04 13.49 -13.07
N PHE A 306 -2.83 12.48 -13.43
CA PHE A 306 -3.30 11.50 -12.48
C PHE A 306 -2.19 10.48 -12.20
N LEU A 307 -1.91 10.21 -10.93
CA LEU A 307 -0.94 9.18 -10.53
C LEU A 307 -1.41 7.77 -10.96
N GLU A 308 -2.70 7.52 -10.77
CA GLU A 308 -3.36 6.25 -11.10
C GLU A 308 -4.25 6.46 -12.34
N GLY A 309 -3.70 6.19 -13.52
CA GLY A 309 -4.44 6.18 -14.78
C GLY A 309 -4.10 7.31 -15.75
N TYR A 310 -4.98 7.50 -16.74
CA TYR A 310 -4.80 8.49 -17.81
C TYR A 310 -5.61 9.75 -17.53
N GLY A 311 -5.01 10.91 -17.83
CA GLY A 311 -5.68 12.20 -17.76
C GLY A 311 -4.92 13.25 -16.95
N ARG A 312 -5.46 14.46 -16.99
CA ARG A 312 -4.98 15.63 -16.26
C ARG A 312 -6.16 16.37 -15.67
N GLY A 313 -5.94 17.04 -14.54
CA GLY A 313 -6.85 18.04 -14.03
C GLY A 313 -6.85 19.31 -14.88
N ASP A 314 -7.57 20.31 -14.42
CA ASP A 314 -7.77 21.59 -15.12
C ASP A 314 -7.07 22.74 -14.39
N LEU A 315 -6.84 23.83 -15.09
CA LEU A 315 -6.45 25.12 -14.49
C LEU A 315 -7.69 26.02 -14.44
N LEU A 316 -8.08 26.41 -13.24
CA LEU A 316 -9.18 27.30 -12.93
C LEU A 316 -8.62 28.70 -12.67
N ILE A 317 -9.06 29.67 -13.47
CA ILE A 317 -8.59 31.04 -13.42
C ILE A 317 -9.72 31.89 -12.86
N HIS A 318 -9.53 32.39 -11.65
CA HIS A 318 -10.48 33.27 -10.99
C HIS A 318 -10.17 34.71 -11.38
N ILE A 319 -11.11 35.34 -12.08
CA ILE A 319 -10.95 36.72 -12.52
C ILE A 319 -11.30 37.65 -11.36
N ILE A 320 -10.38 38.54 -11.02
CA ILE A 320 -10.57 39.56 -10.00
C ILE A 320 -10.39 40.92 -10.67
N VAL A 321 -11.47 41.69 -10.77
CA VAL A 321 -11.38 43.06 -11.30
C VAL A 321 -10.74 43.95 -10.23
N TRP A 322 -9.55 44.45 -10.52
CA TRP A 322 -8.80 45.32 -9.62
C TRP A 322 -9.28 46.77 -9.72
N THR A 323 -9.51 47.38 -8.56
CA THR A 323 -9.92 48.79 -8.47
C THR A 323 -8.77 49.65 -7.94
N PRO A 324 -8.37 50.73 -8.64
CA PRO A 324 -7.28 51.60 -8.20
C PRO A 324 -7.64 52.36 -6.91
N GLN A 325 -6.69 52.45 -5.98
CA GLN A 325 -6.89 53.13 -4.70
C GLN A 325 -6.65 54.65 -4.76
N LYS A 326 -5.93 55.14 -5.77
CA LYS A 326 -5.60 56.56 -5.96
C LYS A 326 -5.87 56.94 -7.41
N LEU A 327 -6.51 58.09 -7.60
CA LEU A 327 -6.84 58.65 -8.90
C LEU A 327 -6.36 60.10 -8.98
N ASN A 328 -5.83 60.51 -10.12
CA ASN A 328 -5.53 61.91 -10.41
C ASN A 328 -6.83 62.69 -10.77
N GLU A 329 -6.75 64.02 -10.89
CA GLU A 329 -7.93 64.85 -11.14
C GLU A 329 -8.60 64.56 -12.50
N GLU A 330 -7.82 64.22 -13.54
CA GLU A 330 -8.34 63.86 -14.86
C GLU A 330 -9.13 62.55 -14.82
N GLN A 331 -8.58 61.51 -14.20
CA GLN A 331 -9.23 60.21 -14.02
C GLN A 331 -10.51 60.35 -13.19
N LYS A 332 -10.49 61.15 -12.11
CA LYS A 332 -11.70 61.42 -11.31
C LYS A 332 -12.79 62.08 -12.15
N LYS A 333 -12.45 63.04 -13.03
CA LYS A 333 -13.43 63.68 -13.93
C LYS A 333 -14.06 62.66 -14.88
N MET A 334 -13.25 61.77 -15.47
CA MET A 334 -13.73 60.71 -16.37
C MET A 334 -14.72 59.77 -15.66
N PHE A 335 -14.38 59.26 -14.47
CA PHE A 335 -15.31 58.39 -13.73
C PHE A 335 -16.58 59.12 -13.26
N LYS A 336 -16.50 60.43 -12.95
CA LYS A 336 -17.69 61.23 -12.59
C LYS A 336 -18.67 61.40 -13.76
N GLN A 337 -18.17 61.51 -14.98
CA GLN A 337 -19.02 61.61 -16.19
C GLN A 337 -19.78 60.30 -16.41
N ILE A 338 -19.07 59.18 -16.28
CA ILE A 338 -19.59 57.86 -16.60
C ILE A 338 -20.50 57.30 -15.47
N LYS A 339 -20.31 57.75 -14.23
CA LYS A 339 -21.05 57.27 -13.04
C LYS A 339 -22.58 57.30 -13.19
N ASN A 340 -23.11 58.29 -13.92
CA ASN A 340 -24.56 58.50 -14.06
C ASN A 340 -25.15 57.89 -15.34
N GLU A 341 -24.33 57.22 -16.16
CA GLU A 341 -24.82 56.52 -17.35
C GLU A 341 -25.52 55.21 -16.97
N GLU A 342 -26.58 54.86 -17.70
CA GLU A 342 -27.43 53.69 -17.40
C GLU A 342 -26.65 52.38 -17.29
N ASN A 343 -25.62 52.18 -18.12
CA ASN A 343 -24.80 50.97 -18.17
C ASN A 343 -23.85 50.80 -16.96
N PHE A 344 -23.61 51.87 -16.19
CA PHE A 344 -22.73 51.85 -15.02
C PHE A 344 -23.51 51.79 -13.70
N ILE A 345 -24.83 51.73 -13.78
CA ILE A 345 -25.71 51.46 -12.65
C ILE A 345 -25.80 49.92 -12.48
N PRO A 346 -25.34 49.35 -11.35
CA PRO A 346 -25.34 47.90 -11.16
C PRO A 346 -26.77 47.33 -11.19
N GLN A 347 -27.04 46.44 -12.14
CA GLN A 347 -28.27 45.66 -12.16
C GLN A 347 -28.06 44.33 -11.42
N LYS A 348 -29.03 43.89 -10.61
CA LYS A 348 -29.02 42.55 -10.01
C LYS A 348 -29.18 41.50 -11.12
N TYR A 349 -28.07 41.00 -11.64
CA TYR A 349 -28.08 40.05 -12.76
C TYR A 349 -28.14 38.57 -12.32
N GLU A 350 -27.75 38.27 -11.08
CA GLU A 350 -27.84 36.91 -10.52
C GLU A 350 -28.32 36.93 -9.07
N LYS A 351 -28.96 35.83 -8.65
CA LYS A 351 -29.23 35.55 -7.24
C LYS A 351 -27.94 35.65 -6.44
N SER A 352 -27.98 36.36 -5.31
CA SER A 352 -26.83 36.48 -4.40
C SER A 352 -26.32 35.08 -4.02
N PHE A 353 -25.02 34.94 -3.75
CA PHE A 353 -24.45 33.69 -3.22
C PHE A 353 -25.25 33.18 -2.01
N PHE A 354 -25.69 34.09 -1.14
CA PHE A 354 -26.55 33.77 -0.01
C PHE A 354 -27.96 33.30 -0.39
N GLU A 355 -28.54 33.84 -1.47
CA GLU A 355 -29.83 33.39 -1.99
C GLU A 355 -29.71 31.98 -2.58
N LYS A 356 -28.63 31.69 -3.32
CA LYS A 356 -28.36 30.34 -3.85
C LYS A 356 -28.15 29.30 -2.74
N VAL A 357 -27.38 29.66 -1.70
CA VAL A 357 -27.15 28.80 -0.54
C VAL A 357 -28.44 28.57 0.24
N ARG A 358 -29.23 29.63 0.51
CA ARG A 358 -30.50 29.51 1.22
C ARG A 358 -31.46 28.56 0.52
N GLU A 359 -31.57 28.63 -0.81
CA GLU A 359 -32.40 27.71 -1.61
C GLU A 359 -31.95 26.24 -1.53
N MET A 360 -30.63 25.99 -1.47
CA MET A 360 -30.10 24.61 -1.30
C MET A 360 -30.38 24.01 0.08
N PHE A 361 -30.53 24.83 1.12
CA PHE A 361 -30.82 24.38 2.49
C PHE A 361 -32.30 24.47 2.87
N SER A 362 -33.13 25.09 2.03
CA SER A 362 -34.59 25.17 2.20
C SER A 362 -35.35 24.17 1.30
N SER A 363 -34.63 23.28 0.61
CA SER A 363 -35.19 22.21 -0.23
C SER A 363 -35.03 20.83 0.42
#